data_AF-A0A131YA45-F1
#
_entry.id   AF-A0A131YA45-F1
#
_cell.length_a   1.000
_cell.length_b   1.000
_cell.length_c   1.000
_cell.angle_alpha   90.00
_cell.angle_beta   90.00
_cell.angle_gamma   90.00
#
_symmetry.space_group_name_H-M   'P 1'
#
loop_
_entity.id
_entity.type
_entity.pdbx_description
1 polymer ?
#
loop_
_entity_poly.entity_id
_entity_poly.type
_entity_poly.pdbx_seq_one_letter_code
_entity_poly.pdbx_strand_id
1 'polypeptide(L)'
;MSELLSKRDRMIAATSSRPELQTSSVASTAGASGTKLPKLTIAPHAGDLCRWNDFWEQFDQMIHRNGSLTATDKFNYLRFFLRGDAASAIVGLPTTEAC
;
A
#
# COMPACT_ATOMS: atom_id res chain seq x y z
N MET A 1 -42.00 -26.55 9.61
CA MET A 1 -42.78 -27.22 8.56
C MET A 1 -42.22 -26.77 7.21
N SER A 2 -41.63 -27.72 6.49
CA SER A 2 -41.55 -27.74 5.02
C SER A 2 -40.52 -26.82 4.35
N GLU A 3 -39.32 -27.37 4.23
CA GLU A 3 -38.54 -27.45 3.00
C GLU A 3 -39.34 -27.27 1.69
N LEU A 4 -38.66 -26.66 0.70
CA LEU A 4 -38.80 -26.99 -0.74
C LEU A 4 -39.90 -26.27 -1.53
N LEU A 5 -39.57 -25.08 -2.07
CA LEU A 5 -39.93 -24.76 -3.45
C LEU A 5 -38.84 -23.84 -4.05
N SER A 6 -37.77 -24.41 -4.62
CA SER A 6 -37.74 -25.06 -5.92
C SER A 6 -37.48 -24.06 -7.05
N LYS A 7 -36.22 -24.10 -7.51
CA LYS A 7 -35.83 -24.19 -8.92
C LYS A 7 -36.16 -22.94 -9.75
N ARG A 8 -35.18 -22.03 -9.87
CA ARG A 8 -35.09 -21.15 -11.03
C ARG A 8 -34.25 -21.85 -12.09
N ASP A 9 -34.98 -22.37 -13.07
CA ASP A 9 -34.63 -22.73 -14.43
C ASP A 9 -33.15 -22.87 -14.82
N ARG A 10 -32.81 -24.14 -15.02
CA ARG A 10 -31.70 -24.61 -15.83
C ARG A 10 -32.17 -24.65 -17.29
N MET A 11 -31.65 -23.78 -18.14
CA MET A 11 -31.72 -23.97 -19.59
C MET A 11 -30.50 -23.36 -20.29
N ILE A 12 -29.53 -24.21 -20.63
CA ILE A 12 -28.86 -24.16 -21.93
C ILE A 12 -28.64 -25.60 -22.38
N ALA A 13 -29.19 -25.92 -23.55
CA ALA A 13 -29.19 -27.22 -24.17
C ALA A 13 -27.79 -27.59 -24.70
N ALA A 14 -27.61 -28.91 -24.83
CA ALA A 14 -26.39 -29.59 -25.21
C ALA A 14 -25.81 -29.17 -26.58
N THR A 15 -24.49 -29.22 -26.68
CA THR A 15 -23.87 -29.87 -27.83
C THR A 15 -22.60 -30.59 -27.40
N SER A 16 -22.49 -31.81 -27.91
CA SER A 16 -21.38 -32.73 -27.78
C SER A 16 -20.07 -32.12 -28.29
N SER A 17 -18.97 -32.39 -27.57
CA SER A 17 -17.79 -33.09 -28.09
C SER A 17 -16.53 -32.61 -27.36
N ARG A 18 -15.88 -33.52 -26.65
CA ARG A 18 -14.51 -33.37 -26.15
C ARG A 18 -13.56 -33.51 -27.36
N PRO A 19 -12.45 -32.76 -27.41
CA PRO A 19 -11.20 -33.39 -27.03
C PRO A 19 -10.34 -32.51 -26.12
N GLU A 20 -9.45 -33.17 -25.38
CA GLU A 20 -8.29 -32.54 -24.74
C GLU A 20 -7.45 -31.75 -25.75
N LEU A 21 -6.67 -30.78 -25.28
CA LEU A 21 -5.23 -30.65 -25.56
C LEU A 21 -4.64 -29.46 -24.77
N GLN A 22 -3.69 -29.82 -23.89
CA GLN A 22 -2.36 -29.22 -23.74
C GLN A 22 -2.18 -27.77 -23.27
N THR A 23 -1.49 -27.71 -22.11
CA THR A 23 -0.33 -26.87 -21.80
C THR A 23 -0.25 -25.48 -22.44
N SER A 24 -0.35 -24.45 -21.61
CA SER A 24 0.82 -23.59 -21.37
C SER A 24 0.52 -22.68 -20.19
N SER A 25 1.28 -22.90 -19.13
CA SER A 25 1.54 -21.86 -18.14
C SER A 25 2.16 -20.68 -18.86
N VAL A 26 1.36 -19.63 -19.09
CA VAL A 26 1.89 -18.30 -19.37
C VAL A 26 1.72 -17.46 -18.12
N ALA A 27 2.60 -17.75 -17.16
CA ALA A 27 3.06 -16.71 -16.25
C ALA A 27 3.68 -15.61 -17.13
N SER A 28 2.93 -14.54 -17.36
CA SER A 28 3.47 -13.31 -17.92
C SER A 28 2.94 -12.20 -17.03
N THR A 29 3.74 -11.98 -16.00
CA THR A 29 3.86 -10.79 -15.18
C THR A 29 3.17 -9.60 -15.81
N ALA A 30 2.04 -9.19 -15.23
CA ALA A 30 1.55 -7.85 -15.38
C ALA A 30 2.69 -6.93 -14.91
N GLY A 31 3.52 -6.50 -15.86
CA GLY A 31 4.48 -5.44 -15.67
C GLY A 31 3.65 -4.24 -15.27
N ALA A 32 3.56 -4.00 -13.96
CA ALA A 32 2.99 -2.80 -13.41
C ALA A 32 3.63 -1.66 -14.19
N SER A 33 2.83 -1.03 -15.03
CA SER A 33 3.20 0.17 -15.77
C SER A 33 3.26 1.28 -14.73
N GLY A 34 4.30 1.22 -13.91
CA GLY A 34 4.63 2.24 -12.94
C GLY A 34 5.02 3.45 -13.74
N THR A 35 4.05 4.34 -13.93
CA THR A 35 4.34 5.74 -14.22
C THR A 35 5.53 6.12 -13.34
N LYS A 36 6.67 6.47 -13.96
CA LYS A 36 7.82 6.99 -13.22
C LYS A 36 7.39 8.35 -12.68
N LEU A 37 6.71 8.33 -11.54
CA LEU A 37 6.39 9.53 -10.80
C LEU A 37 7.71 10.27 -10.57
N PRO A 38 7.70 11.62 -10.64
CA PRO A 38 8.82 12.40 -10.15
C PRO A 38 9.17 11.87 -8.76
N LYS A 39 10.46 11.79 -8.45
CA LYS A 39 10.89 11.42 -7.10
C LYS A 39 10.38 12.48 -6.14
N LEU A 40 9.18 12.26 -5.62
CA LEU A 40 8.50 13.11 -4.67
C LEU A 40 9.49 13.25 -3.51
N THR A 41 9.86 14.49 -3.20
CA THR A 41 10.90 14.82 -2.23
C THR A 41 10.23 15.64 -1.15
N ILE A 42 10.19 15.12 0.07
CA ILE A 42 9.61 15.83 1.21
C ILE A 42 10.59 16.93 1.62
N ALA A 43 10.09 18.15 1.77
CA ALA A 43 10.89 19.26 2.27
C ALA A 43 11.26 19.00 3.74
N PRO A 44 12.54 19.16 4.15
CA PRO A 44 12.93 19.00 5.54
C PRO A 44 12.19 19.98 6.46
N HIS A 45 11.78 19.51 7.63
CA HIS A 45 11.04 20.29 8.61
C HIS A 45 11.92 20.61 9.83
N ALA A 46 12.13 21.91 10.10
CA ALA A 46 13.05 22.37 11.14
C ALA A 46 12.40 22.63 12.52
N GLY A 47 11.08 22.45 12.66
CA GLY A 47 10.35 22.70 13.91
C GLY A 47 9.35 23.86 13.87
N ASP A 48 9.08 24.45 12.70
CA ASP A 48 8.04 25.47 12.55
C ASP A 48 6.64 24.84 12.59
N LEU A 49 5.98 24.93 13.74
CA LEU A 49 4.64 24.36 13.97
C LEU A 49 3.61 24.80 12.92
N CYS A 50 3.71 26.01 12.35
CA CYS A 50 2.77 26.48 11.33
C CYS A 50 2.83 25.63 10.05
N ARG A 51 4.01 25.07 9.76
CA ARG A 51 4.29 24.27 8.55
C ARG A 51 4.27 22.77 8.84
N TRP A 52 3.90 22.37 10.06
CA TRP A 52 3.82 20.96 10.44
C TRP A 52 2.75 20.22 9.64
N ASN A 53 1.57 20.83 9.43
CA ASN A 53 0.50 20.21 8.64
C ASN A 53 0.93 19.95 7.19
N ASP A 54 1.53 20.94 6.52
CA ASP A 54 2.02 20.78 5.15
C ASP A 54 3.09 19.69 5.03
N PHE A 55 3.96 19.58 6.05
CA PHE A 55 4.96 18.53 6.14
C PHE A 55 4.32 17.15 6.33
N TRP A 56 3.39 17.04 7.29
CA TRP A 56 2.75 15.78 7.65
C TRP A 56 1.89 15.26 6.50
N GLU A 57 1.19 16.10 5.75
CA GLU A 57 0.40 15.68 4.59
C GLU A 57 1.29 15.03 3.51
N GLN A 58 2.45 15.62 3.22
CA GLN A 58 3.41 15.05 2.28
C GLN A 58 4.00 13.73 2.81
N PHE A 59 4.37 13.70 4.10
CA PHE A 59 4.90 12.50 4.75
C PHE A 59 3.86 11.37 4.77
N ASP A 60 2.59 11.69 5.02
CA ASP A 60 1.50 10.75 5.08
C ASP A 60 1.29 10.05 3.73
N GLN A 61 1.14 10.84 2.68
CA GLN A 61 0.88 10.33 1.33
C GLN A 61 2.05 9.49 0.78
N MET A 62 3.29 9.81 1.16
CA MET A 62 4.47 9.17 0.59
C MET A 62 5.00 8.00 1.41
N ILE A 63 4.90 8.06 2.74
CA ILE A 63 5.60 7.14 3.65
C ILE A 63 4.60 6.46 4.59
N HIS A 64 3.72 7.22 5.25
CA HIS A 64 2.83 6.63 6.26
C HIS A 64 1.83 5.64 5.66
N ARG A 65 1.19 6.02 4.54
CA ARG A 65 0.23 5.18 3.82
C ARG A 65 0.89 4.05 3.03
N ASN A 66 2.22 4.04 2.92
CA ASN A 66 2.95 2.98 2.25
C ASN A 66 2.99 1.73 3.15
N GLY A 67 2.20 0.71 2.80
CA GLY A 67 2.12 -0.57 3.51
C GLY A 67 3.35 -1.46 3.33
N SER A 68 4.27 -1.13 2.41
CA SER A 68 5.51 -1.88 2.20
C SER A 68 6.63 -1.50 3.17
N LEU A 69 6.45 -0.42 3.94
CA LEU A 69 7.43 0.05 4.94
C LEU A 69 7.02 -0.39 6.33
N THR A 70 7.98 -0.86 7.13
CA THR A 70 7.75 -1.17 8.55
C THR A 70 7.59 0.12 9.36
N ALA A 71 7.02 0.03 10.57
CA ALA A 71 6.95 1.18 11.49
C ALA A 71 8.35 1.78 11.77
N THR A 72 9.34 0.91 11.95
CA THR A 72 10.75 1.28 12.12
C THR A 72 11.29 2.05 10.91
N ASP A 73 11.02 1.58 9.69
CA ASP A 73 11.46 2.28 8.47
C ASP A 73 10.79 3.65 8.36
N LYS A 74 9.48 3.73 8.62
CA LYS A 74 8.72 4.99 8.62
C LYS A 74 9.30 5.99 9.62
N PHE A 75 9.65 5.53 10.82
CA PHE A 75 10.27 6.39 11.83
C PHE A 75 11.67 6.87 11.41
N ASN A 76 12.47 6.00 10.78
CA ASN A 76 13.78 6.40 10.23
C ASN A 76 13.64 7.45 9.12
N TYR A 77 12.66 7.30 8.23
CA TYR A 77 12.37 8.33 7.23
C TYR A 77 11.94 9.64 7.88
N LEU A 78 11.04 9.60 8.87
CA LEU A 78 10.62 10.78 9.61
C LEU A 78 11.85 11.51 10.16
N ARG A 79 12.74 10.80 10.85
CA ARG A 79 13.98 11.34 11.42
C ARG A 79 14.93 11.96 10.38
N PHE A 80 14.95 11.43 9.16
CA PHE A 80 15.77 12.00 8.07
C PHE A 80 15.25 13.36 7.59
N PHE A 81 13.92 13.54 7.59
CA PHE A 81 13.29 14.78 7.15
C PHE A 81 13.17 15.83 8.26
N LEU A 82 13.27 15.45 9.53
CA LEU A 82 13.31 16.42 10.62
C LEU A 82 14.72 17.04 10.78
N ARG A 83 14.76 18.32 11.11
CA ARG A 83 15.96 19.12 11.38
C ARG A 83 15.72 20.00 12.62
N GLY A 84 16.78 20.60 13.15
CA GLY A 84 16.68 21.59 14.23
C GLY A 84 15.88 21.08 15.42
N ASP A 85 14.93 21.89 15.87
CA ASP A 85 14.10 21.61 17.06
C ASP A 85 13.21 20.38 16.86
N ALA A 86 12.70 20.15 15.65
CA ALA A 86 11.90 18.97 15.36
C ALA A 86 12.72 17.67 15.48
N ALA A 87 13.98 17.67 15.04
CA ALA A 87 14.86 16.51 15.18
C ALA A 87 15.22 16.27 16.66
N SER A 88 15.48 17.35 17.41
CA SER A 88 15.75 17.29 18.84
C SER A 88 14.57 16.74 19.63
N ALA A 89 13.34 17.06 19.23
CA ALA A 89 12.13 16.58 19.91
C ALA A 89 11.95 15.06 19.86
N ILE A 90 12.47 14.38 18.82
CA ILE A 90 12.28 12.94 18.63
C ILE A 90 13.53 12.10 18.90
N VAL A 91 14.66 12.71 19.28
CA VAL A 91 15.96 12.02 19.41
C VAL A 91 15.95 10.93 20.49
N GLY A 92 15.17 11.12 21.54
CA GLY A 92 15.04 10.19 22.67
C GLY A 92 13.98 9.10 22.47
N LEU A 93 13.24 9.13 21.35
CA LEU A 93 12.19 8.15 21.11
C LEU A 93 12.78 6.85 20.53
N PRO A 94 12.35 5.68 21.00
CA PRO A 94 12.75 4.41 20.43
C PRO A 94 12.22 4.29 19.00
N THR A 95 13.08 3.86 18.06
CA THR A 95 12.74 3.62 16.65
C THR A 95 11.85 2.38 16.47
N THR A 96 11.78 1.51 17.48
CA THR A 96 10.97 0.30 17.50
C THR A 96 9.76 0.48 18.39
N GLU A 97 8.60 -0.01 17.95
CA GLU A 97 7.42 -0.18 18.81
C GLU A 97 7.69 -1.35 19.76
N ALA A 98 8.57 -1.13 20.74
CA ALA A 98 8.82 -2.06 21.82
C ALA A 98 7.90 -1.67 22.98
N CYS A 99 6.80 -2.40 23.13
CA CYS A 99 6.08 -2.51 24.40
C CYS A 99 6.71 -3.59 25.25
#